data_AF-A0A969C4W8-F1
#
_entry.id   AF-A0A969C4W8-F1
#
_cell.length_a   1.000
_cell.length_b   1.000
_cell.length_c   1.000
_cell.angle_alpha   90.00
_cell.angle_beta   90.00
_cell.angle_gamma   90.00
#
_symmetry.space_group_name_H-M   'P 1'
#
loop_
_entity.id
_entity.type
_entity.pdbx_description
1 polymer ?
#
loop_
_entity_poly.entity_id
_entity_poly.type
_entity_poly.pdbx_seq_one_letter_code
_entity_poly.pdbx_strand_id
1 'polypeptide(L)' 'MNRTEFKQTKRNQVKRIAKRGKYDKEAVYSILDQAFLCHISFALNGLTFIITTLYVCADDAIYIS' A
#
# COMPACT_ATOMS: atom_id res chain seq x y z
N MET A 1 6.92 7.79 -20.45
CA MET A 1 8.02 7.22 -19.63
C MET A 1 7.39 6.40 -18.51
N ASN A 2 7.42 5.07 -18.60
CA ASN A 2 6.92 4.21 -17.52
C ASN A 2 7.88 4.32 -16.32
N ARG A 3 7.39 4.90 -15.21
CA ARG A 3 8.12 4.90 -13.95
C ARG A 3 8.10 3.49 -13.38
N THR A 4 9.26 2.88 -13.25
CA THR A 4 9.47 1.55 -12.65
C THR A 4 9.38 1.58 -11.12
N GLU A 5 9.39 2.76 -10.50
CA GLU A 5 9.30 2.95 -9.05
C GLU A 5 8.28 4.04 -8.66
N PHE A 6 7.69 3.89 -7.47
CA PHE A 6 6.84 4.90 -6.85
C PHE A 6 7.67 6.07 -6.31
N LYS A 7 7.14 7.30 -6.43
CA LYS A 7 7.80 8.50 -5.92
C LYS A 7 7.89 8.43 -4.39
N GLN A 8 9.11 8.46 -3.87
CA GLN A 8 9.35 8.57 -2.44
C GLN A 8 9.16 10.00 -1.96
N THR A 9 8.55 10.15 -0.79
CA THR A 9 8.30 11.40 -0.09
C THR A 9 8.60 11.20 1.40
N LYS A 10 8.71 12.31 2.16
CA LYS A 10 8.85 12.22 3.62
C LYS A 10 7.73 11.43 4.30
N ARG A 11 6.55 11.31 3.68
CA ARG A 11 5.37 10.60 4.21
C ARG A 11 5.50 9.07 4.11
N ASN A 12 6.04 8.55 3.01
CA ASN A 12 6.11 7.11 2.74
C ASN A 12 7.52 6.50 2.92
N GLN A 13 8.54 7.33 3.21
CA GLN A 13 9.90 6.86 3.42
C GLN A 13 10.03 5.99 4.67
N VAL A 14 10.43 4.73 4.50
CA VAL A 14 10.77 3.78 5.57
C VAL A 14 12.00 4.27 6.35
N LYS A 15 11.81 4.57 7.64
CA LYS A 15 12.89 5.09 8.52
C LYS A 15 13.65 4.00 9.26
N ARG A 16 12.95 2.99 9.79
CA ARG A 16 13.56 1.92 10.58
C ARG A 16 14.06 0.82 9.65
N ILE A 17 15.36 0.50 9.70
CA ILE A 17 16.01 -0.46 8.79
C ILE A 17 15.69 -0.10 7.32
N ALA A 18 16.03 1.13 6.90
CA ALA A 18 15.65 1.70 5.61
C ALA A 18 15.97 0.79 4.40
N LYS A 19 17.04 -0.03 4.49
CA LYS A 19 17.41 -1.04 3.48
C LYS A 19 16.33 -2.09 3.18
N ARG A 20 15.30 -2.24 4.04
CA ARG A 20 14.16 -3.14 3.81
C ARG A 20 13.02 -2.50 3.03
N GLY A 21 13.02 -1.18 2.81
CA GLY A 21 12.02 -0.51 1.99
C GLY A 21 12.16 -0.89 0.52
N LYS A 22 11.05 -1.29 -0.11
CA LYS A 22 10.93 -1.53 -1.55
C LYS A 22 9.93 -0.54 -2.12
N TYR A 23 10.27 0.08 -3.24
CA TYR A 23 9.44 1.10 -3.91
C TYR A 23 9.31 0.84 -5.41
N ASP A 24 9.97 -0.19 -5.93
CA ASP A 24 9.79 -0.65 -7.30
C ASP A 24 8.38 -1.24 -7.46
N LYS A 25 7.74 -0.87 -8.58
CA LYS A 25 6.37 -1.26 -8.89
C LYS A 25 6.22 -2.76 -8.98
N GLU A 26 7.24 -3.46 -9.49
CA GLU A 26 7.24 -4.92 -9.64
C GLU A 26 7.11 -5.62 -8.28
N ALA A 27 7.95 -5.28 -7.29
CA ALA A 27 7.83 -5.86 -5.95
C ALA A 27 6.49 -5.51 -5.30
N VAL A 28 6.00 -4.26 -5.45
CA VAL A 28 4.73 -3.84 -4.85
C VAL A 28 3.54 -4.60 -5.44
N TYR A 29 3.40 -4.65 -6.76
CA TYR A 29 2.29 -5.36 -7.40
C TYR A 29 2.40 -6.87 -7.18
N SER A 30 3.60 -7.46 -7.17
CA SER A 30 3.78 -8.89 -6.88
C SER A 30 3.28 -9.27 -5.48
N ILE A 31 3.45 -8.40 -4.49
CA ILE A 31 2.88 -8.60 -3.14
C ILE A 31 1.35 -8.49 -3.19
N LEU A 32 0.83 -7.49 -3.90
CA LEU A 32 -0.60 -7.26 -4.00
C LEU A 32 -1.32 -8.41 -4.73
N ASP A 33 -0.70 -9.03 -5.74
CA ASP A 33 -1.24 -10.16 -6.48
C ASP A 33 -1.27 -11.47 -5.67
N GLN A 34 -0.42 -11.58 -4.64
CA GLN A 34 -0.34 -12.76 -3.77
C GLN A 34 -1.28 -12.70 -2.56
N ALA A 35 -2.00 -11.60 -2.37
CA ALA A 35 -2.90 -11.39 -1.25
C ALA A 35 -4.25 -10.82 -1.71
N PHE A 36 -5.30 -11.09 -0.93
CA PHE A 36 -6.63 -10.54 -1.18
C PHE A 36 -7.25 -9.92 0.08
N LEU A 37 -6.53 -9.93 1.20
CA LEU A 37 -6.96 -9.39 2.50
C LEU A 37 -6.13 -8.16 2.84
N CYS A 38 -6.77 -7.09 3.33
CA CYS A 38 -6.07 -5.90 3.81
C CYS A 38 -6.68 -5.36 5.10
N HIS A 39 -5.93 -4.44 5.72
CA HIS A 39 -6.41 -3.62 6.82
C HIS A 39 -6.48 -2.17 6.36
N ILE A 40 -7.63 -1.54 6.57
CA ILE A 40 -7.85 -0.14 6.25
C ILE A 40 -8.12 0.59 7.55
N SER A 41 -7.30 1.60 7.83
CA SER A 41 -7.46 2.47 8.98
C SER A 41 -7.91 3.86 8.56
N PHE A 42 -8.85 4.42 9.30
CA PHE A 42 -9.32 5.79 9.09
C PHE A 42 -9.69 6.45 10.42
N ALA A 43 -9.70 7.77 10.42
CA ALA A 43 -10.12 8.57 11.56
C ALA A 43 -11.50 9.18 11.30
N LEU A 44 -12.40 9.06 12.26
CA LEU A 44 -13.74 9.65 12.24
C LEU A 44 -14.06 10.17 13.63
N ASN A 45 -14.42 11.46 13.73
CA ASN A 45 -14.76 12.13 15.00
C ASN A 45 -13.68 11.99 16.10
N GLY A 46 -12.40 12.07 15.72
CA GLY A 46 -11.27 11.93 16.66
C GLY A 46 -10.98 10.49 17.11
N LEU A 47 -11.77 9.52 16.66
CA LEU A 47 -11.55 8.10 16.91
C LEU A 47 -10.90 7.44 15.71
N THR A 48 -10.05 6.44 15.96
CA THR A 48 -9.39 5.64 14.91
C THR A 48 -10.07 4.28 14.80
N PHE A 49 -10.44 3.92 13.58
CA PHE A 49 -11.06 2.63 13.25
C PHE A 49 -10.14 1.82 12.35
N ILE A 50 -10.24 0.50 12.43
CA ILE A 50 -9.57 -0.45 11.54
C ILE A 50 -10.61 -1.45 11.05
N ILE A 51 -10.68 -1.63 9.74
CA ILE A 51 -11.50 -2.65 9.10
C ILE A 51 -10.58 -3.66 8.45
N THR A 52 -10.87 -4.94 8.65
CA THR A 52 -10.25 -6.05 7.90
C THR A 52 -11.23 -6.44 6.82
N THR A 53 -10.83 -6.34 5.55
CA THR A 53 -11.71 -6.61 4.40
C THR A 53 -10.92 -7.17 3.24
N LEU A 54 -11.65 -7.64 2.23
CA LEU A 54 -11.08 -8.11 0.97
C LEU A 54 -10.80 -6.94 0.04
N TYR A 55 -9.77 -7.08 -0.79
CA TYR A 55 -9.47 -6.14 -1.86
C TYR A 55 -9.13 -6.85 -3.16
N VAL A 56 -9.22 -6.10 -4.26
CA VAL A 56 -8.65 -6.49 -5.56
C VAL A 56 -7.81 -5.34 -6.12
N CYS A 57 -6.66 -5.67 -6.71
CA CYS A 57 -5.82 -4.72 -7.43
C CYS A 57 -6.13 -4.81 -8.93
N ALA A 58 -6.43 -3.67 -9.56
CA ALA A 58 -6.64 -3.60 -11.00
C ALA A 58 -6.06 -2.29 -11.55
N ASP A 59 -5.28 -2.41 -12.63
CA ASP A 59 -4.50 -1.34 -13.24
C ASP A 59 -3.54 -0.64 -12.26
N ASP A 60 -3.96 0.48 -11.66
CA ASP A 60 -3.19 1.23 -10.65
C ASP A 60 -4.10 1.63 -9.47
N ALA A 61 -5.13 0.83 -9.21
CA ALA A 61 -6.14 1.07 -8.19
C ALA A 61 -6.40 -0.18 -7.33
N ILE A 62 -6.72 0.07 -6.06
CA ILE A 62 -7.19 -0.95 -5.11
C ILE A 62 -8.68 -0.73 -4.89
N TYR A 63 -9.47 -1.75 -5.15
CA TYR A 63 -10.91 -1.79 -4.87
C TYR A 63 -11.14 -2.63 -3.62
N ILE A 64 -12.10 -2.20 -2.82
CA ILE A 64 -12.37 -2.76 -1.49
C ILE A 64 -13.82 -3.23 -1.47
N SER A 65 -14.08 -4.39 -0.84
CA SER A 65 -15.43 -4.91 -0.60
C SER A 65 -16.04 -4.43 0.72
#